data_AF-A0A3D8I9S9-F1
#
_entry.id   AF-A0A3D8I9S9-F1
#
_cell.length_a   1.000
_cell.length_b   1.000
_cell.length_c   1.000
_cell.angle_alpha   90.00
_cell.angle_beta   90.00
_cell.angle_gamma   90.00
#
_symmetry.space_group_name_H-M   'P 1'
#
loop_
_entity.id
_entity.type
_entity.pdbx_description
1 polymer ?
#
loop_
_entity_poly.entity_id
_entity_poly.type
_entity_poly.pdbx_seq_one_letter_code
_entity_poly.pdbx_strand_id
1 'polypeptide(L)'
;MGFAILLSLFVLFFWFYYRNQRSRRDLAYIIFLISMLIIWVTYFFVKDYYLDDKKDLIFLSSLVAFVLLFYYLKNLLSSVPLNIIAKQESYWDISASKIVNFFAYRKDYKKKRIDININELQQSWIRQFNNNEIYLSANFFLDYENLTLTKIKNIKELSSYPLYEMIFIRLSKVINDKELKLNYDDLLLKNDFIAEYFLMELWETYTKDINIGIASLILKANRNIEKELISALDNLDLNSVKRNGAGLYYSYMKFKNKLPILQEQDLFKVNVDSKYEDF
;
A
#
# COMPACT_ATOMS: atom_id res chain seq x y z
N MET A 1 -4.16 -41.51 -46.35
CA MET A 1 -4.30 -40.09 -46.77
C MET A 1 -5.25 -39.30 -45.85
N GLY A 2 -6.49 -39.75 -45.64
CA GLY A 2 -7.49 -39.03 -44.82
C GLY A 2 -7.04 -38.73 -43.38
N PHE A 3 -6.35 -39.66 -42.72
CA PHE A 3 -5.87 -39.47 -41.34
C PHE A 3 -4.78 -38.38 -41.21
N ALA A 4 -3.86 -38.28 -42.18
CA ALA A 4 -2.84 -37.23 -42.21
C ALA A 4 -3.45 -35.84 -42.45
N ILE A 5 -4.53 -35.77 -43.25
CA ILE A 5 -5.28 -34.53 -43.47
C ILE A 5 -6.01 -34.10 -42.18
N LEU A 6 -6.56 -35.05 -41.42
CA LEU A 6 -7.25 -34.75 -40.16
C LEU A 6 -6.28 -34.28 -39.08
N LEU A 7 -5.09 -34.90 -38.97
CA LEU A 7 -4.02 -34.46 -38.07
C LEU A 7 -3.47 -33.08 -38.44
N SER A 8 -3.30 -32.79 -39.74
CA SER A 8 -2.82 -31.48 -40.17
C SER A 8 -3.85 -30.36 -39.90
N LEU A 9 -5.15 -30.65 -40.04
CA LEU A 9 -6.22 -29.75 -39.62
C LEU A 9 -6.23 -29.52 -38.10
N PHE A 10 -5.99 -30.55 -37.28
CA PHE A 10 -5.91 -30.43 -35.84
C PHE A 10 -4.72 -29.55 -35.40
N VAL A 11 -3.56 -29.72 -36.04
CA VAL A 11 -2.36 -28.90 -35.79
C VAL A 11 -2.56 -27.45 -36.23
N LEU A 12 -3.28 -27.20 -37.34
CA LEU A 12 -3.68 -25.85 -37.77
C LEU A 12 -4.62 -25.16 -36.79
N PHE A 13 -5.62 -25.88 -36.25
CA PHE A 13 -6.52 -25.36 -35.23
C PHE A 13 -5.75 -24.94 -33.96
N PHE A 14 -4.79 -25.77 -33.54
CA PHE A 14 -3.94 -25.49 -32.38
C PHE A 14 -3.05 -24.25 -32.61
N TRP A 15 -2.50 -24.09 -33.82
CA TRP A 15 -1.75 -22.88 -34.19
C TRP A 15 -2.63 -21.63 -34.10
N PHE A 16 -3.85 -21.68 -34.62
CA PHE A 16 -4.76 -20.53 -34.57
C PHE A 16 -5.12 -20.14 -33.13
N TYR A 17 -5.34 -21.12 -32.25
CA TYR A 17 -5.62 -20.89 -30.84
C TYR A 17 -4.45 -20.22 -30.09
N TYR A 18 -3.22 -20.70 -30.30
CA TYR A 18 -2.03 -20.15 -29.62
C TYR A 18 -1.45 -18.89 -30.29
N ARG A 19 -1.80 -18.59 -31.54
CA ARG A 19 -1.37 -17.37 -32.27
C ARG A 19 -1.71 -16.07 -31.54
N ASN A 20 -2.78 -16.06 -30.75
CA ASN A 20 -3.27 -14.85 -30.09
C ASN A 20 -2.45 -14.45 -28.84
N GLN A 21 -1.54 -15.31 -28.36
CA GLN A 21 -0.66 -15.00 -27.23
C GLN A 21 0.67 -14.38 -27.71
N ARG A 22 0.75 -13.04 -27.62
CA ARG A 22 1.83 -12.20 -28.19
C ARG A 22 3.25 -12.59 -27.73
N SER A 23 3.42 -13.11 -26.53
CA SER A 23 4.72 -13.52 -25.97
C SER A 23 5.19 -14.93 -26.39
N ARG A 24 4.34 -15.72 -27.04
CA ARG A 24 4.60 -17.16 -27.32
C ARG A 24 4.46 -17.55 -28.79
N ARG A 25 4.21 -16.56 -29.65
CA ARG A 25 3.92 -16.74 -31.08
C ARG A 25 5.04 -17.45 -31.83
N ASP A 26 6.29 -17.10 -31.56
CA ASP A 26 7.44 -17.60 -32.32
C ASP A 26 7.76 -19.06 -31.97
N LEU A 27 7.63 -19.44 -30.69
CA LEU A 27 7.75 -20.84 -30.25
C LEU A 27 6.60 -21.71 -30.77
N ALA A 28 5.37 -21.20 -30.73
CA ALA A 28 4.20 -21.91 -31.27
C ALA A 28 4.33 -22.15 -32.79
N TYR A 29 4.93 -21.20 -33.52
CA TYR A 29 5.19 -21.32 -34.96
C TYR A 29 6.24 -22.41 -35.27
N ILE A 30 7.34 -22.46 -34.50
CA ILE A 30 8.37 -23.51 -34.66
C ILE A 30 7.79 -24.90 -34.40
N ILE A 31 6.99 -25.05 -33.35
CA ILE A 31 6.34 -26.33 -33.00
C ILE A 31 5.34 -26.76 -34.08
N PHE A 32 4.58 -25.81 -34.63
CA PHE A 32 3.66 -26.07 -35.75
C PHE A 32 4.40 -26.63 -36.97
N LEU A 33 5.51 -25.99 -37.38
CA LEU A 33 6.30 -26.42 -38.52
C LEU A 33 6.91 -27.81 -38.32
N ILE A 34 7.49 -28.08 -37.14
CA ILE A 34 8.07 -29.39 -36.81
C ILE A 34 6.99 -30.48 -36.82
N SER A 35 5.83 -30.20 -36.24
CA SER A 35 4.71 -31.17 -36.18
C SER A 35 4.17 -31.49 -37.57
N MET A 36 4.01 -30.48 -38.43
CA MET A 36 3.61 -30.67 -39.83
C MET A 36 4.63 -31.50 -40.60
N LEU A 37 5.93 -31.19 -40.44
CA LEU A 37 7.01 -31.92 -41.12
C LEU A 37 7.01 -33.40 -40.71
N ILE A 38 6.88 -33.71 -39.41
CA ILE A 38 6.84 -35.09 -38.91
C ILE A 38 5.64 -35.87 -39.49
N ILE A 39 4.44 -35.28 -39.51
CA ILE A 39 3.22 -35.92 -40.04
C ILE A 39 3.38 -36.26 -41.53
N TRP A 40 3.91 -35.34 -42.32
CA TRP A 40 4.05 -35.55 -43.76
C TRP A 40 5.22 -36.48 -44.11
N VAL A 41 6.32 -36.44 -43.36
CA VAL A 41 7.44 -37.38 -43.51
C VAL A 41 6.99 -38.80 -43.18
N THR A 42 6.30 -39.01 -42.04
CA THR A 42 5.75 -40.33 -41.70
C THR A 42 4.73 -40.81 -42.73
N TYR A 43 3.86 -39.93 -43.24
CA TYR A 43 2.93 -40.27 -44.31
C TYR A 43 3.63 -40.72 -45.60
N PHE A 44 4.69 -40.02 -46.03
CA PHE A 44 5.45 -40.38 -47.23
C PHE A 44 6.17 -41.72 -47.07
N PHE A 45 6.79 -41.97 -45.91
CA PHE A 45 7.46 -43.25 -45.63
C PHE A 45 6.49 -44.45 -45.56
N VAL A 46 5.23 -44.22 -45.19
CA VAL A 46 4.19 -45.26 -45.11
C VAL A 46 3.49 -45.49 -46.46
N LYS A 47 3.43 -44.49 -47.36
CA LYS A 47 2.68 -44.60 -48.63
C LYS A 47 3.36 -45.50 -49.67
N ASP A 48 4.69 -45.57 -49.69
CA ASP A 48 5.42 -46.20 -50.79
C ASP A 48 5.75 -47.71 -50.63
N TYR A 49 5.34 -48.37 -49.54
CA TYR A 49 5.65 -49.80 -49.35
C TYR A 49 4.54 -50.57 -48.63
N TYR A 50 4.06 -51.63 -49.28
CA TYR A 50 3.19 -52.63 -48.64
C TYR A 50 3.93 -53.30 -47.46
N LEU A 51 3.33 -53.16 -46.27
CA LEU A 51 3.43 -53.96 -45.04
C LEU A 51 4.70 -54.79 -44.83
N ASP A 52 5.62 -54.28 -44.00
CA ASP A 52 6.71 -55.04 -43.39
C ASP A 52 6.75 -54.67 -41.89
N ASP A 53 6.68 -55.68 -40.99
CA ASP A 53 6.46 -55.53 -39.53
C ASP A 53 7.46 -54.58 -38.84
N LYS A 54 8.65 -54.42 -39.43
CA LYS A 54 9.71 -53.53 -38.92
C LYS A 54 9.35 -52.05 -39.05
N LYS A 55 8.43 -51.68 -39.94
CA LYS A 55 8.03 -50.28 -40.16
C LYS A 55 6.91 -49.81 -39.22
N ASP A 56 6.08 -50.73 -38.72
CA ASP A 56 5.11 -50.42 -37.65
C ASP A 56 5.81 -50.04 -36.34
N LEU A 57 6.96 -50.66 -36.04
CA LEU A 57 7.83 -50.27 -34.94
C LEU A 57 8.42 -48.85 -35.13
N ILE A 58 8.78 -48.48 -36.36
CA ILE A 58 9.27 -47.13 -36.67
C ILE A 58 8.14 -46.10 -36.48
N PHE A 59 6.93 -46.42 -36.92
CA PHE A 59 5.77 -45.55 -36.71
C PHE A 59 5.44 -45.40 -35.21
N LEU A 60 5.41 -46.52 -34.46
CA LEU A 60 5.13 -46.50 -33.03
C LEU A 60 6.20 -45.73 -32.23
N SER A 61 7.48 -45.92 -32.57
CA SER A 61 8.57 -45.17 -31.95
C SER A 61 8.51 -43.67 -32.26
N SER A 62 8.08 -43.29 -33.47
CA SER A 62 7.88 -41.88 -33.82
C SER A 62 6.74 -41.23 -33.02
N LEU A 63 5.68 -41.98 -32.73
CA LEU A 63 4.56 -41.52 -31.93
C LEU A 63 4.96 -41.34 -30.46
N VAL A 64 5.74 -42.27 -29.90
CA VAL A 64 6.31 -42.15 -28.55
C VAL A 64 7.27 -40.95 -28.48
N ALA A 65 8.13 -40.76 -29.47
CA ALA A 65 9.03 -39.62 -29.54
C ALA A 65 8.27 -38.29 -29.59
N PHE A 66 7.14 -38.24 -30.33
CA PHE A 66 6.27 -37.06 -30.39
C PHE A 66 5.65 -36.74 -29.03
N VAL A 67 5.14 -37.74 -28.30
CA VAL A 67 4.58 -37.55 -26.95
C VAL A 67 5.65 -37.07 -25.96
N LEU A 68 6.86 -37.65 -26.01
CA LEU A 68 7.97 -37.23 -25.17
C LEU A 68 8.43 -35.80 -25.47
N LEU A 69 8.47 -35.42 -26.75
CA LEU A 69 8.79 -34.06 -27.19
C LEU A 69 7.74 -33.06 -26.69
N PHE A 70 6.45 -33.41 -26.75
CA PHE A 70 5.37 -32.59 -26.17
C PHE A 70 5.50 -32.43 -24.65
N TYR A 71 5.84 -33.49 -23.93
CA TYR A 71 6.06 -33.44 -22.49
C TYR A 71 7.24 -32.53 -22.12
N TYR A 72 8.35 -32.63 -22.86
CA TYR A 72 9.53 -31.79 -22.67
C TYR A 72 9.23 -30.31 -22.96
N LEU A 73 8.47 -30.04 -24.03
CA LEU A 73 8.07 -28.67 -24.39
C LEU A 73 7.13 -28.04 -23.36
N LYS A 74 6.22 -28.82 -22.76
CA LYS A 74 5.35 -28.33 -21.67
C LYS A 74 6.17 -27.82 -20.49
N ASN A 75 7.28 -28.48 -20.16
CA ASN A 75 8.16 -28.07 -19.07
C ASN A 75 8.95 -26.81 -19.42
N LEU A 76 9.39 -26.65 -20.67
CA LEU A 76 10.04 -25.42 -21.16
C LEU A 76 9.10 -24.21 -21.20
N LEU A 77 7.80 -24.44 -21.44
CA LEU A 77 6.77 -23.40 -21.47
C LEU A 77 6.24 -23.02 -20.08
N SER A 78 6.72 -23.69 -19.02
CA SER A 78 6.37 -23.30 -17.65
C SER A 78 6.90 -21.89 -17.38
N SER A 79 6.01 -21.01 -16.94
CA SER A 79 6.36 -19.60 -16.75
C SER A 79 7.41 -19.47 -15.65
N VAL A 80 8.53 -18.81 -15.96
CA VAL A 80 9.44 -18.32 -14.93
C VAL A 80 8.63 -17.40 -14.02
N PRO A 81 8.62 -17.63 -12.69
CA PRO A 81 7.88 -16.76 -11.78
C PRO A 81 8.44 -15.33 -11.89
N LEU A 82 7.55 -14.38 -12.21
CA LEU A 82 7.86 -12.96 -12.15
C LEU A 82 8.04 -12.56 -10.69
N ASN A 83 9.30 -12.48 -10.23
CA ASN A 83 9.62 -11.87 -8.95
C ASN A 83 9.52 -10.35 -9.08
N ILE A 84 8.34 -9.80 -8.78
CA ILE A 84 8.15 -8.36 -8.65
C ILE A 84 8.85 -7.91 -7.36
N ILE A 85 10.05 -7.37 -7.50
CA ILE A 85 10.77 -6.74 -6.38
C ILE A 85 10.29 -5.28 -6.33
N ALA A 86 9.18 -5.03 -5.65
CA ALA A 86 8.76 -3.67 -5.33
C ALA A 86 9.77 -3.08 -4.33
N LYS A 87 10.48 -2.00 -4.72
CA LYS A 87 11.26 -1.21 -3.77
C LYS A 87 10.28 -0.44 -2.89
N GLN A 88 10.12 -0.89 -1.65
CA GLN A 88 9.34 -0.15 -0.67
C GLN A 88 10.16 1.06 -0.21
N GLU A 89 9.85 2.23 -0.75
CA GLU A 89 10.43 3.49 -0.28
C GLU A 89 9.71 3.95 0.99
N SER A 90 10.49 4.45 1.96
CA SER A 90 9.97 4.99 3.22
C SER A 90 10.16 6.50 3.20
N TYR A 91 9.13 7.26 3.57
CA TYR A 91 9.22 8.72 3.65
C TYR A 91 10.24 9.22 4.69
N TRP A 92 10.75 8.34 5.55
CA TRP A 92 11.56 8.72 6.71
C TRP A 92 12.93 8.03 6.75
N ASP A 93 13.36 7.44 5.63
CA ASP A 93 14.63 6.70 5.51
C ASP A 93 14.79 5.57 6.55
N ILE A 94 13.65 4.99 6.96
CA ILE A 94 13.61 3.84 7.86
C ILE A 94 13.53 2.57 7.02
N SER A 95 14.43 1.62 7.28
CA SER A 95 14.45 0.34 6.57
C SER A 95 13.17 -0.46 6.81
N ALA A 96 12.64 -1.08 5.75
CA ALA A 96 11.43 -1.88 5.80
C ALA A 96 11.51 -3.00 6.87
N SER A 97 12.68 -3.63 7.03
CA SER A 97 12.93 -4.64 8.07
C SER A 97 12.65 -4.14 9.49
N LYS A 98 13.06 -2.90 9.81
CA LYS A 98 12.81 -2.31 11.14
C LYS A 98 11.33 -2.06 11.37
N ILE A 99 10.62 -1.58 10.34
CA ILE A 99 9.17 -1.35 10.38
C ILE A 99 8.44 -2.68 10.62
N VAL A 100 8.77 -3.72 9.84
CA VAL A 100 8.14 -5.04 9.95
C VAL A 100 8.37 -5.63 11.34
N ASN A 101 9.60 -5.58 11.85
CA ASN A 101 9.93 -6.12 13.17
C ASN A 101 9.19 -5.39 14.29
N PHE A 102 9.09 -4.06 14.21
CA PHE A 102 8.40 -3.27 15.22
C PHE A 102 6.89 -3.56 15.28
N PHE A 103 6.24 -3.74 14.12
CA PHE A 103 4.81 -4.06 14.07
C PHE A 103 4.50 -5.56 14.08
N ALA A 104 5.51 -6.42 14.26
CA ALA A 104 5.34 -7.87 14.25
C ALA A 104 4.35 -8.33 15.34
N TYR A 105 4.37 -7.70 16.52
CA TYR A 105 3.47 -8.03 17.63
C TYR A 105 1.98 -7.82 17.31
N ARG A 106 1.65 -7.04 16.28
CA ARG A 106 0.26 -6.81 15.85
C ARG A 106 -0.24 -7.88 14.88
N LYS A 107 0.64 -8.76 14.39
CA LYS A 107 0.32 -9.76 13.37
C LYS A 107 0.25 -11.15 14.00
N ASP A 108 -0.92 -11.77 13.87
CA ASP A 108 -1.10 -13.18 14.19
C ASP A 108 -1.09 -14.00 12.90
N TYR A 109 -0.04 -14.82 12.75
CA TYR A 109 0.15 -15.67 11.58
C TYR A 109 -0.66 -16.96 11.73
N LYS A 110 -1.75 -17.08 10.96
CA LYS A 110 -2.55 -18.31 10.85
C LYS A 110 -2.18 -19.07 9.58
N LYS A 111 -2.45 -20.38 9.53
CA LYS A 111 -2.05 -21.28 8.42
C LYS A 111 -2.40 -20.79 7.01
N LYS A 112 -3.49 -20.03 6.84
CA LYS A 112 -3.96 -19.54 5.52
C LYS A 112 -4.08 -18.01 5.43
N ARG A 113 -3.83 -17.29 6.52
CA ARG A 113 -4.08 -15.84 6.59
C ARG A 113 -3.25 -15.18 7.68
N ILE A 114 -3.03 -13.88 7.56
CA ILE A 114 -2.42 -13.05 8.59
C ILE A 114 -3.55 -12.22 9.17
N ASP A 115 -3.85 -12.40 10.45
CA ASP A 115 -4.81 -11.55 11.16
C ASP A 115 -4.03 -10.38 11.78
N ILE A 116 -4.56 -9.16 11.66
CA ILE A 116 -3.96 -7.96 12.25
C ILE A 116 -4.83 -7.54 13.41
N ASN A 117 -4.26 -7.55 14.61
CA ASN A 117 -4.95 -7.09 15.82
C ASN A 117 -4.94 -5.56 15.81
N ILE A 118 -6.06 -4.96 15.38
CA ILE A 118 -6.29 -3.52 15.45
C ILE A 118 -7.09 -3.26 16.73
N ASN A 119 -6.61 -2.35 17.57
CA ASN A 119 -7.29 -2.02 18.81
C ASN A 119 -8.47 -1.07 18.49
N GLU A 120 -9.68 -1.62 18.35
CA GLU A 120 -10.89 -0.85 17.96
C GLU A 120 -11.22 0.25 18.98
N LEU A 121 -10.96 0.01 20.27
CA LEU A 121 -11.17 0.96 21.37
C LEU A 121 -10.28 2.21 21.31
N GLN A 122 -9.29 2.21 20.42
CA GLN A 122 -8.35 3.32 20.24
C GLN A 122 -8.89 4.40 19.28
N GLN A 123 -9.98 4.10 18.55
CA GLN A 123 -10.31 4.85 17.33
C GLN A 123 -11.14 6.12 17.56
N SER A 124 -12.08 6.14 18.51
CA SER A 124 -12.99 7.28 18.66
C SER A 124 -12.79 8.06 19.94
N TRP A 125 -12.61 9.37 19.78
CA TRP A 125 -12.66 10.38 20.84
C TRP A 125 -14.00 10.35 21.61
N ILE A 126 -15.07 10.02 20.89
CA ILE A 126 -16.43 9.85 21.37
C ILE A 126 -16.68 8.37 21.71
N ARG A 127 -17.23 8.10 22.89
CA ARG A 127 -17.68 6.76 23.30
C ARG A 127 -19.20 6.77 23.44
N GLN A 128 -19.87 5.89 22.71
CA GLN A 128 -21.30 5.67 22.88
C GLN A 128 -21.49 4.54 23.91
N PHE A 129 -22.15 4.85 25.02
CA PHE A 129 -22.60 3.86 26.00
C PHE A 129 -24.12 3.76 25.87
N ASN A 130 -24.62 2.59 25.48
CA ASN A 130 -26.02 2.38 25.08
C ASN A 130 -26.48 3.32 23.95
N ASN A 131 -27.71 3.12 23.43
CA ASN A 131 -28.15 3.81 22.21
C ASN A 131 -28.21 5.34 22.31
N ASN A 132 -28.13 5.95 23.51
CA ASN A 132 -28.43 7.37 23.70
C ASN A 132 -27.38 8.21 24.45
N GLU A 133 -26.31 7.64 25.03
CA GLU A 133 -25.36 8.42 25.83
C GLU A 133 -23.98 8.51 25.15
N ILE A 134 -23.58 9.75 24.86
CA ILE A 134 -22.33 10.09 24.19
C ILE A 134 -21.38 10.68 25.22
N TYR A 135 -20.30 9.97 25.54
CA TYR A 135 -19.28 10.40 26.49
C TYR A 135 -17.99 10.79 25.78
N LEU A 136 -17.38 11.86 26.27
CA LEU A 136 -16.01 12.22 25.92
C LEU A 136 -15.04 11.37 26.74
N SER A 137 -13.99 10.86 26.09
CA SER A 137 -12.95 10.11 26.80
C SER A 137 -12.21 11.02 27.79
N ALA A 138 -12.35 10.76 29.10
CA ALA A 138 -11.70 11.53 30.16
C ALA A 138 -10.16 11.65 30.00
N ASN A 139 -9.53 10.63 29.41
CA ASN A 139 -8.08 10.64 29.15
C ASN A 139 -7.62 11.82 28.30
N PHE A 140 -8.47 12.38 27.43
CA PHE A 140 -8.10 13.58 26.67
C PHE A 140 -7.71 14.73 27.59
N PHE A 141 -8.51 14.99 28.62
CA PHE A 141 -8.26 16.12 29.52
C PHE A 141 -6.96 15.91 30.28
N LEU A 142 -6.69 14.67 30.70
CA LEU A 142 -5.42 14.30 31.32
C LEU A 142 -4.24 14.48 30.35
N ASP A 143 -4.38 14.06 29.09
CA ASP A 143 -3.34 14.20 28.08
C ASP A 143 -3.08 15.70 27.81
N TYR A 144 -4.13 16.51 27.69
CA TYR A 144 -4.06 17.96 27.47
C TYR A 144 -3.40 18.70 28.63
N GLU A 145 -3.78 18.40 29.88
CA GLU A 145 -3.21 19.04 31.07
C GLU A 145 -1.71 18.70 31.25
N ASN A 146 -1.32 17.48 30.86
CA ASN A 146 0.06 17.01 30.98
C ASN A 146 0.95 17.35 29.75
N LEU A 147 0.47 18.17 28.81
CA LEU A 147 1.26 18.56 27.63
C LEU A 147 2.46 19.45 28.02
N THR A 148 3.65 18.88 27.89
CA THR A 148 4.91 19.63 28.01
C THR A 148 5.44 19.97 26.61
N LEU A 149 5.14 21.19 26.15
CA LEU A 149 5.57 21.69 24.83
C LEU A 149 7.05 22.05 24.80
N THR A 150 7.71 21.85 23.65
CA THR A 150 9.13 22.15 23.49
C THR A 150 9.32 23.57 22.96
N LYS A 151 9.89 24.45 23.77
CA LYS A 151 10.30 25.79 23.33
C LYS A 151 11.72 25.77 22.75
N ILE A 152 11.92 26.40 21.59
CA ILE A 152 13.19 26.51 20.89
C ILE A 152 13.46 27.97 20.52
N LYS A 153 14.70 28.46 20.69
CA LYS A 153 15.00 29.88 20.39
C LYS A 153 15.15 30.15 18.90
N ASN A 154 15.62 29.16 18.16
CA ASN A 154 15.97 29.25 16.75
C ASN A 154 15.83 27.88 16.08
N ILE A 155 15.63 27.87 14.76
CA ILE A 155 15.41 26.64 13.97
C ILE A 155 16.56 25.65 14.14
N LYS A 156 17.79 26.15 14.33
CA LYS A 156 18.98 25.31 14.52
C LYS A 156 18.85 24.39 15.74
N GLU A 157 18.11 24.78 16.77
CA GLU A 157 17.86 23.94 17.95
C GLU A 157 17.02 22.69 17.63
N LEU A 158 16.27 22.67 16.52
CA LEU A 158 15.53 21.46 16.08
C LEU A 158 16.45 20.25 15.87
N SER A 159 17.72 20.47 15.48
CA SER A 159 18.73 19.41 15.33
C SER A 159 19.03 18.65 16.63
N SER A 160 18.71 19.24 17.80
CA SER A 160 18.81 18.57 19.10
C SER A 160 17.73 17.49 19.29
N TYR A 161 16.67 17.53 18.48
CA TYR A 161 15.51 16.65 18.55
C TYR A 161 15.40 15.86 17.23
N PRO A 162 15.93 14.62 17.16
CA PRO A 162 16.07 13.89 15.91
C PRO A 162 14.76 13.70 15.12
N LEU A 163 13.64 13.54 15.82
CA LEU A 163 12.33 13.41 15.17
C LEU A 163 11.85 14.73 14.59
N TYR A 164 12.05 15.85 15.29
CA TYR A 164 11.63 17.17 14.84
C TYR A 164 12.46 17.63 13.64
N GLU A 165 13.77 17.42 13.70
CA GLU A 165 14.67 17.67 12.56
C GLU A 165 14.25 16.86 11.33
N MET A 166 13.96 15.56 11.50
CA MET A 166 13.54 14.70 10.39
C MET A 166 12.24 15.16 9.73
N ILE A 167 11.25 15.56 10.54
CA ILE A 167 10.00 16.15 10.03
C ILE A 167 10.29 17.46 9.31
N PHE A 168 11.09 18.35 9.90
CA PHE A 168 11.43 19.64 9.30
C PHE A 168 12.18 19.51 7.97
N ILE A 169 13.18 18.62 7.88
CA ILE A 169 13.92 18.37 6.63
C ILE A 169 12.96 17.88 5.53
N ARG A 170 12.02 16.98 5.87
CA ARG A 170 11.05 16.49 4.89
C ARG A 170 10.08 17.59 4.45
N LEU A 171 9.56 18.39 5.38
CA LEU A 171 8.66 19.50 5.08
C LEU A 171 9.34 20.59 4.26
N SER A 172 10.57 20.98 4.63
CA SER A 172 11.36 21.95 3.87
C SER A 172 11.66 21.47 2.45
N LYS A 173 11.93 20.17 2.25
CA LYS A 173 12.05 19.59 0.91
C LYS A 173 10.77 19.75 0.10
N VAL A 174 9.61 19.41 0.69
CA VAL A 174 8.30 19.57 0.03
C VAL A 174 8.04 21.04 -0.34
N ILE A 175 8.35 21.98 0.55
CA ILE A 175 8.17 23.41 0.33
C ILE A 175 9.10 23.92 -0.79
N ASN A 176 10.35 23.44 -0.81
CA ASN A 176 11.31 23.76 -1.85
C ASN A 176 10.90 23.18 -3.21
N ASP A 177 10.36 21.96 -3.24
CA ASP A 177 9.82 21.33 -4.45
C ASP A 177 8.61 22.12 -5.00
N LYS A 178 7.92 22.87 -4.14
CA LYS A 178 6.86 23.83 -4.52
C LYS A 178 7.37 25.23 -4.88
N GLU A 179 8.68 25.43 -4.90
CA GLU A 179 9.36 26.70 -5.19
C GLU A 179 8.96 27.87 -4.25
N LEU A 180 8.47 27.56 -3.05
CA LEU A 180 8.05 28.55 -2.08
C LEU A 180 9.25 29.02 -1.24
N LYS A 181 9.50 30.34 -1.25
CA LYS A 181 10.50 30.96 -0.37
C LYS A 181 9.86 31.39 0.93
N LEU A 182 10.12 30.65 2.01
CA LEU A 182 9.62 30.96 3.34
C LEU A 182 10.71 31.48 4.25
N ASN A 183 10.37 32.49 5.06
CA ASN A 183 11.18 32.84 6.22
C ASN A 183 10.73 31.97 7.41
N TYR A 184 11.49 30.91 7.67
CA TYR A 184 11.19 29.98 8.75
C TYR A 184 11.32 30.62 10.15
N ASP A 185 12.17 31.64 10.32
CA ASP A 185 12.35 32.30 11.62
C ASP A 185 11.10 33.13 11.98
N ASP A 186 10.51 33.81 11.00
CA ASP A 186 9.24 34.53 11.18
C ASP A 186 8.08 33.57 11.51
N LEU A 187 8.05 32.40 10.86
CA LEU A 187 7.07 31.35 11.14
C LEU A 187 7.25 30.78 12.55
N LEU A 188 8.49 30.56 13.00
CA LEU A 188 8.76 30.09 14.36
C LEU A 188 8.29 31.13 15.40
N LEU A 189 8.54 32.42 15.15
CA LEU A 189 8.08 33.51 16.00
C LEU A 189 6.54 33.57 16.06
N LYS A 190 5.85 33.39 14.94
CA LYS A 190 4.37 33.30 14.90
C LYS A 190 3.79 32.12 15.69
N ASN A 191 4.62 31.12 16.02
CA ASN A 191 4.23 29.95 16.82
C ASN A 191 4.72 30.03 18.27
N ASP A 192 5.03 31.24 18.78
CA ASP A 192 5.55 31.46 20.14
C ASP A 192 6.78 30.59 20.46
N PHE A 193 7.63 30.35 19.46
CA PHE A 193 8.84 29.54 19.60
C PHE A 193 8.56 28.08 20.02
N ILE A 194 7.33 27.59 19.83
CA ILE A 194 6.93 26.22 20.14
C ILE A 194 7.18 25.34 18.91
N ALA A 195 8.08 24.36 19.07
CA ALA A 195 8.50 23.48 17.98
C ALA A 195 7.33 22.67 17.40
N GLU A 196 6.47 22.12 18.26
CA GLU A 196 5.33 21.30 17.84
C GLU A 196 4.35 22.11 16.98
N TYR A 197 4.01 23.33 17.40
CA TYR A 197 3.10 24.21 16.65
C TYR A 197 3.68 24.67 15.33
N PHE A 198 4.98 25.00 15.33
CA PHE A 198 5.70 25.33 14.10
C PHE A 198 5.65 24.21 13.07
N LEU A 199 5.96 22.97 13.49
CA LEU A 199 5.92 21.81 12.59
C LEU A 199 4.51 21.48 12.13
N MET A 200 3.51 21.60 13.01
CA MET A 200 2.10 21.40 12.68
C MET A 200 1.59 22.43 11.67
N GLU A 201 1.98 23.70 11.78
CA GLU A 201 1.61 24.72 10.80
C GLU A 201 2.25 24.47 9.42
N LEU A 202 3.52 24.08 9.39
CA LEU A 202 4.18 23.71 8.14
C LEU A 202 3.50 22.50 7.48
N TRP A 203 3.12 21.50 8.27
CA TRP A 203 2.36 20.35 7.79
C TRP A 203 1.01 20.77 7.21
N GLU A 204 0.15 21.37 8.05
CA GLU A 204 -1.21 21.76 7.67
C GLU A 204 -1.22 22.65 6.42
N THR A 205 -0.25 23.56 6.28
CA THR A 205 -0.25 24.53 5.18
C THR A 205 0.30 23.93 3.88
N TYR A 206 1.34 23.10 3.95
CA TYR A 206 2.13 22.74 2.78
C TYR A 206 2.05 21.28 2.36
N THR A 207 1.34 20.40 3.09
CA THR A 207 1.24 18.98 2.74
C THR A 207 -0.17 18.49 2.37
N LYS A 208 -1.19 19.36 2.30
CA LYS A 208 -2.59 18.94 2.02
C LYS A 208 -2.79 18.14 0.73
N ASP A 209 -2.01 18.43 -0.30
CA ASP A 209 -2.02 17.81 -1.62
C ASP A 209 -1.06 16.61 -1.73
N ILE A 210 -0.30 16.29 -0.68
CA ILE A 210 0.72 15.25 -0.67
C ILE A 210 0.41 14.26 0.44
N ASN A 211 0.21 13.00 0.08
CA ASN A 211 0.03 11.94 1.06
C ASN A 211 1.39 11.51 1.66
N ILE A 212 1.76 12.08 2.81
CA ILE A 212 2.98 11.71 3.55
C ILE A 212 2.61 10.72 4.65
N GLY A 213 3.02 9.46 4.52
CA GLY A 213 2.70 8.43 5.51
C GLY A 213 3.48 8.62 6.82
N ILE A 214 2.81 9.01 7.90
CA ILE A 214 3.43 9.26 9.23
C ILE A 214 3.71 8.01 10.08
N ALA A 215 3.13 6.85 9.74
CA ALA A 215 3.06 5.71 10.65
C ALA A 215 4.41 5.16 11.12
N SER A 216 5.45 5.26 10.30
CA SER A 216 6.80 4.78 10.66
C SER A 216 7.61 5.79 11.49
N LEU A 217 7.18 7.05 11.61
CA LEU A 217 7.83 8.03 12.50
C LEU A 217 7.81 7.58 13.97
N ILE A 218 6.84 6.76 14.37
CA ILE A 218 6.74 6.25 15.74
C ILE A 218 8.00 5.51 16.20
N LEU A 219 8.76 4.95 15.26
CA LEU A 219 10.05 4.29 15.49
C LEU A 219 11.17 5.23 15.96
N LYS A 220 10.96 6.53 15.78
CA LYS A 220 11.91 7.60 16.13
C LYS A 220 11.43 8.43 17.31
N ALA A 221 10.24 8.17 17.83
CA ALA A 221 9.66 8.88 18.96
C ALA A 221 10.15 8.29 20.29
N ASN A 222 10.98 9.06 20.99
CA ASN A 222 11.51 8.72 22.30
C ASN A 222 10.72 9.39 23.42
N ARG A 223 10.20 10.61 23.17
CA ARG A 223 9.43 11.39 24.16
C ARG A 223 7.93 11.24 23.93
N ASN A 224 7.14 11.41 24.99
CA ASN A 224 5.68 11.38 24.88
C ASN A 224 5.15 12.49 23.97
N ILE A 225 5.71 13.70 24.07
CA ILE A 225 5.33 14.82 23.19
C ILE A 225 5.60 14.54 21.71
N GLU A 226 6.61 13.74 21.38
CA GLU A 226 6.91 13.33 20.00
C GLU A 226 5.84 12.35 19.46
N LYS A 227 5.34 11.45 20.32
CA LYS A 227 4.25 10.53 19.97
C LYS A 227 2.93 11.28 19.79
N GLU A 228 2.68 12.27 20.66
CA GLU A 228 1.56 13.19 20.54
C GLU A 228 1.66 14.00 19.24
N LEU A 229 2.84 14.53 18.89
CA LEU A 229 3.06 15.24 17.63
C LEU A 229 2.74 14.37 16.42
N ILE A 230 3.27 13.15 16.33
CA ILE A 230 2.98 12.26 15.20
C ILE A 230 1.47 12.02 15.05
N SER A 231 0.79 11.78 16.17
CA SER A 231 -0.66 11.51 16.17
C SER A 231 -1.47 12.78 15.87
N ALA A 232 -0.98 13.95 16.30
CA ALA A 232 -1.60 15.24 16.00
C ALA A 232 -1.46 15.63 14.52
N LEU A 233 -0.33 15.28 13.88
CA LEU A 233 -0.15 15.44 12.42
C LEU A 233 -1.18 14.59 11.65
N ASP A 234 -1.44 13.35 12.10
CA ASP A 234 -2.53 12.52 11.55
C ASP A 234 -3.87 13.23 11.64
N ASN A 235 -4.17 13.79 12.82
CA ASN A 235 -5.43 14.46 13.09
C ASN A 235 -5.64 15.74 12.27
N LEU A 236 -4.57 16.39 11.78
CA LEU A 236 -4.69 17.55 10.87
C LEU A 236 -5.21 17.16 9.49
N ASP A 237 -4.88 15.96 9.01
CA ASP A 237 -5.27 15.48 7.68
C ASP A 237 -6.62 14.76 7.68
N LEU A 238 -7.16 14.43 8.87
CA LEU A 238 -8.39 13.66 9.02
C LEU A 238 -9.62 14.54 9.24
N ASN A 239 -10.73 14.16 8.61
CA ASN A 239 -12.05 14.73 8.89
C ASN A 239 -12.59 14.36 10.29
N SER A 240 -11.97 13.37 10.96
CA SER A 240 -12.37 12.89 12.28
C SER A 240 -11.14 12.78 13.19
N VAL A 241 -11.19 13.42 14.35
CA VAL A 241 -10.08 13.45 15.31
C VAL A 241 -9.98 12.10 16.04
N LYS A 242 -8.85 11.42 15.88
CA LYS A 242 -8.51 10.22 16.66
C LYS A 242 -8.10 10.62 18.07
N ARG A 243 -8.32 9.75 19.06
CA ARG A 243 -8.00 10.04 20.47
C ARG A 243 -6.53 10.39 20.72
N ASN A 244 -5.61 9.61 20.16
CA ASN A 244 -4.17 9.87 20.34
C ASN A 244 -3.77 11.16 19.62
N GLY A 245 -2.93 12.00 20.21
CA GLY A 245 -2.55 13.29 19.60
C GLY A 245 -3.61 14.38 19.69
N ALA A 246 -4.80 14.06 20.19
CA ALA A 246 -5.91 15.02 20.22
C ALA A 246 -5.69 16.13 21.26
N GLY A 247 -4.96 15.84 22.34
CA GLY A 247 -4.45 16.84 23.28
C GLY A 247 -3.71 17.96 22.56
N LEU A 248 -2.63 17.58 21.88
CA LEU A 248 -1.77 18.54 21.17
C LEU A 248 -2.50 19.20 19.99
N TYR A 249 -3.31 18.44 19.25
CA TYR A 249 -4.16 18.97 18.17
C TYR A 249 -5.09 20.08 18.67
N TYR A 250 -5.82 19.82 19.76
CA TYR A 250 -6.72 20.81 20.37
C TYR A 250 -5.95 22.05 20.86
N SER A 251 -4.81 21.83 21.52
CA SER A 251 -3.93 22.91 21.99
C SER A 251 -3.46 23.81 20.84
N TYR A 252 -3.06 23.22 19.73
CA TYR A 252 -2.68 23.92 18.50
C TYR A 252 -3.85 24.69 17.87
N MET A 253 -5.01 24.05 17.72
CA MET A 253 -6.20 24.69 17.14
C MET A 253 -6.70 25.87 17.99
N LYS A 254 -6.61 25.74 19.32
CA LYS A 254 -6.87 26.84 20.26
C LYS A 254 -5.88 27.98 20.06
N PHE A 255 -4.59 27.67 19.98
CA PHE A 255 -3.53 28.67 19.75
C PHE A 255 -3.72 29.44 18.42
N LYS A 256 -4.17 28.76 17.36
CA LYS A 256 -4.45 29.38 16.05
C LYS A 256 -5.84 30.01 15.94
N ASN A 257 -6.65 30.01 17.02
CA ASN A 257 -8.03 30.48 17.02
C ASN A 257 -8.90 29.83 15.92
N LYS A 258 -8.69 28.54 15.65
CA LYS A 258 -9.43 27.76 14.64
C LYS A 258 -10.57 26.92 15.23
N LEU A 259 -10.72 26.92 16.55
CA LEU A 259 -11.83 26.23 17.19
C LEU A 259 -13.15 26.92 16.81
N PRO A 260 -14.23 26.17 16.54
CA PRO A 260 -15.52 26.75 16.25
C PRO A 260 -15.94 27.64 17.43
N ILE A 261 -16.28 28.89 17.11
CA ILE A 261 -16.89 29.80 18.08
C ILE A 261 -18.28 29.24 18.33
N LEU A 262 -18.51 28.66 19.50
CA LEU A 262 -19.85 28.28 19.93
C LEU A 262 -20.68 29.55 20.01
N GLN A 263 -21.51 29.80 19.01
CA GLN A 263 -22.57 30.80 19.12
C GLN A 263 -23.60 30.22 20.09
N GLU A 264 -24.02 31.00 21.10
CA GLU A 264 -24.95 30.56 22.15
C GLU A 264 -26.25 29.93 21.61
N GLN A 265 -26.62 30.22 20.35
CA GLN A 265 -27.78 29.66 19.67
C GLN A 265 -27.65 28.18 19.29
N ASP A 266 -26.43 27.64 19.17
CA ASP A 266 -26.20 26.22 18.80
C ASP A 266 -26.21 25.27 20.02
N LEU A 267 -26.07 25.81 21.24
CA LEU A 267 -26.19 25.03 22.48
C LEU A 267 -27.64 24.56 22.74
N PHE A 268 -28.63 25.22 22.13
CA PHE A 268 -30.05 24.88 22.27
C PHE A 268 -30.60 23.97 21.16
N LYS A 269 -29.86 23.75 20.06
CA LYS A 269 -30.32 22.89 18.95
C LYS A 269 -29.87 21.43 19.03
N VAL A 270 -29.09 21.07 20.04
CA VAL A 270 -28.72 19.66 20.29
C VAL A 270 -29.83 18.88 21.02
N ASN A 271 -30.94 19.53 21.38
CA ASN A 271 -32.16 18.88 21.83
C ASN A 271 -33.30 19.15 20.85
N VAL A 272 -33.98 18.07 20.45
CA VAL A 272 -35.17 18.02 19.59
C VAL A 272 -34.89 18.13 18.08
N ASP A 273 -34.22 17.13 17.51
CA ASP A 273 -34.51 16.66 16.14
C ASP A 273 -34.05 15.20 15.97
N SER A 274 -34.43 14.35 16.93
CA SER A 274 -34.46 12.90 16.71
C SER A 274 -35.85 12.53 16.20
N LYS A 275 -35.95 12.38 14.88
CA LYS A 275 -36.87 11.49 14.16
C LYS A 275 -38.05 10.95 14.98
N TYR A 276 -39.15 11.67 14.95
CA TYR A 276 -40.50 11.13 15.05
C TYR A 276 -41.38 11.80 14.01
N GLU A 277 -41.03 11.65 12.74
CA GLU A 277 -42.01 11.73 11.67
C GLU A 277 -41.73 10.59 10.68
N ASP A 278 -42.81 9.86 10.39
CA ASP A 278 -43.01 8.88 9.33
C ASP A 278 -42.73 7.38 9.62
N PHE A 279 -43.83 6.75 10.04
CA PHE A 279 -44.31 5.36 9.86
C PHE A 279 -43.62 4.18 10.57
#